data_AF-J0D8F7-F1
#
_entry.id   AF-J0D8F7-F1
#
_cell.length_a   1.000
_cell.length_b   1.000
_cell.length_c   1.000
_cell.angle_alpha   90.00
_cell.angle_beta   90.00
_cell.angle_gamma   90.00
#
_symmetry.space_group_name_H-M   'P 1'
#
loop_
_entity.id
_entity.type
_entity.pdbx_description
1 polymer ?
#
loop_
_entity_poly.entity_id
_entity_poly.type
_entity_poly.pdbx_seq_one_letter_code
_entity_poly.pdbx_strand_id
1 'polypeptide(L)'
;MSANSKLAQIAQSLAAGFDPPFAPSLCLSCFTAFVQAIDSPVALAPLLEPKLHPFWDALMRFVAADWTPRRQNEAAHLLAIAARKCHRCSSSRSRAKIERRMPDADNPFDGVFQFACAKVSAALCNSANRYKGFGEHHRRWPVRKEQLFPYGPEATVSSLVERINKHPPAQRLTGSLLNFHRPIVFPILMQEGNRTRVTTCITGHLASCTSAVKAAQAALPQPAVDDVRDAVLRKHVESCDGVLSLLVAITAGPDSLAGDRAQFYRNNEAALFRAFHDLASLGTIHERDKYSAISHFPTELWALLSEAQRLEFGCRDLPAYARNVETGEDLQQNPYRALRYYLSIRPETRDCSAPGCAKTVHEPGMRHAFAKCAKCRVVQYCSRACQKADWTGLPLPHKEVCDALHELSTFATWDTWQMTADEFCAACTEHAYPLGRVDKLIYWATGGNRVTGYSPASRPPRVTSVFKPKFTPKDDAEIQGIRCMISFPPLPDGRRVTELELKIAQKETREILEGTGIVFSFV
;
A
#
# COMPACT_ATOMS: atom_id res chain seq x y z
N MET A 1 -13.48 11.28 -38.78
CA MET A 1 -13.35 10.32 -37.65
C MET A 1 -13.00 11.08 -36.39
N SER A 2 -13.64 10.79 -35.25
CA SER A 2 -13.23 11.37 -33.97
C SER A 2 -11.81 10.93 -33.60
N ALA A 3 -11.10 11.73 -32.79
CA ALA A 3 -9.76 11.39 -32.31
C ALA A 3 -9.74 10.01 -31.61
N ASN A 4 -10.79 9.69 -30.84
CA ASN A 4 -10.95 8.41 -30.16
C ASN A 4 -11.10 7.24 -31.14
N SER A 5 -11.81 7.41 -32.25
CA SER A 5 -11.94 6.38 -33.28
C SER A 5 -10.59 6.05 -33.94
N LYS A 6 -9.76 7.08 -34.18
CA LYS A 6 -8.40 6.88 -34.71
C LYS A 6 -7.49 6.15 -33.71
N LEU A 7 -7.54 6.52 -32.42
CA LEU A 7 -6.79 5.82 -31.38
C LEU A 7 -7.22 4.36 -31.23
N ALA A 8 -8.52 4.08 -31.29
CA ALA A 8 -9.07 2.73 -31.24
C ALA A 8 -8.55 1.85 -32.39
N GLN A 9 -8.52 2.38 -33.62
CA GLN A 9 -7.98 1.67 -34.77
C GLN A 9 -6.48 1.37 -34.63
N ILE A 10 -5.70 2.33 -34.10
CA ILE A 10 -4.27 2.13 -33.83
C ILE A 10 -4.08 1.05 -32.76
N ALA A 11 -4.84 1.11 -31.67
CA ALA A 11 -4.79 0.12 -30.59
C ALA A 11 -5.08 -1.31 -31.09
N GLN A 12 -6.11 -1.49 -31.94
CA GLN A 12 -6.43 -2.78 -32.55
C GLN A 12 -5.30 -3.29 -33.46
N SER A 13 -4.71 -2.41 -34.28
CA SER A 13 -3.56 -2.77 -35.12
C SER A 13 -2.33 -3.16 -34.28
N LEU A 14 -2.10 -2.48 -33.16
CA LEU A 14 -1.01 -2.81 -32.25
C LEU A 14 -1.28 -4.13 -31.51
N ALA A 15 -2.52 -4.38 -31.09
CA ALA A 15 -2.94 -5.63 -30.46
C ALA A 15 -2.62 -6.83 -31.35
N ALA A 16 -2.96 -6.76 -32.63
CA ALA A 16 -2.60 -7.79 -33.62
C ALA A 16 -1.09 -7.93 -33.78
N GLY A 17 -0.34 -6.82 -33.69
CA GLY A 17 1.13 -6.85 -33.76
C GLY A 17 1.80 -7.52 -32.56
N PHE A 18 1.11 -7.63 -31.42
CA PHE A 18 1.56 -8.37 -30.24
C PHE A 18 1.18 -9.86 -30.25
N ASP A 19 0.38 -10.32 -31.22
CA ASP A 19 -0.15 -11.69 -31.26
C ASP A 19 0.44 -12.47 -32.45
N PRO A 20 1.20 -13.56 -32.23
CA PRO A 20 1.54 -14.17 -30.94
C PRO A 20 2.66 -13.41 -30.19
N PRO A 21 2.71 -13.50 -28.84
CA PRO A 21 3.63 -12.70 -28.02
C PRO A 21 5.10 -12.98 -28.30
N PHE A 22 5.44 -14.22 -28.69
CA PHE A 22 6.81 -14.62 -29.03
C PHE A 22 7.25 -14.27 -30.45
N ALA A 23 6.35 -13.79 -31.31
CA ALA A 23 6.69 -13.33 -32.66
C ALA A 23 6.07 -11.95 -32.95
N PRO A 24 6.42 -10.91 -32.17
CA PRO A 24 5.82 -9.61 -32.32
C PRO A 24 6.16 -9.01 -33.70
N SER A 25 5.13 -8.48 -34.36
CA SER A 25 5.22 -7.87 -35.69
C SER A 25 4.93 -6.37 -35.70
N LEU A 26 4.73 -5.77 -34.51
CA LEU A 26 4.50 -4.34 -34.38
C LEU A 26 5.76 -3.50 -34.67
N CYS A 27 5.56 -2.31 -35.20
CA CYS A 27 6.62 -1.32 -35.28
C CYS A 27 6.80 -0.64 -33.91
N LEU A 28 7.98 -0.83 -33.30
CA LEU A 28 8.36 -0.21 -32.02
C LEU A 28 8.07 1.28 -31.99
N SER A 29 8.41 1.99 -33.05
CA SER A 29 8.19 3.43 -33.18
C SER A 29 6.73 3.85 -33.17
N CYS A 30 5.88 3.10 -33.87
CA CYS A 30 4.44 3.33 -33.87
C CYS A 30 3.86 3.06 -32.48
N PHE A 31 4.36 2.03 -31.79
CA PHE A 31 3.96 1.72 -30.43
C PHE A 31 4.38 2.82 -29.45
N THR A 32 5.64 3.27 -29.49
CA THR A 32 6.10 4.39 -28.65
C THR A 32 5.29 5.66 -28.90
N ALA A 33 5.00 6.01 -30.15
CA ALA A 33 4.18 7.17 -30.49
C ALA A 33 2.74 7.03 -29.95
N PHE A 34 2.17 5.82 -30.02
CA PHE A 34 0.85 5.53 -29.47
C PHE A 34 0.85 5.64 -27.93
N VAL A 35 1.81 5.01 -27.26
CA VAL A 35 2.02 5.05 -25.80
C VAL A 35 2.12 6.49 -25.29
N GLN A 36 2.83 7.36 -26.01
CA GLN A 36 2.93 8.79 -25.71
C GLN A 36 1.59 9.52 -25.90
N ALA A 37 0.83 9.17 -26.94
CA ALA A 37 -0.49 9.77 -27.19
C ALA A 37 -1.52 9.42 -26.10
N ILE A 38 -1.28 8.36 -25.33
CA ILE A 38 -2.19 7.84 -24.30
C ILE A 38 -1.62 8.01 -22.89
N ASP A 39 -0.67 8.91 -22.71
CA ASP A 39 0.03 9.10 -21.43
C ASP A 39 -0.80 9.84 -20.38
N SER A 40 -1.77 10.65 -20.80
CA SER A 40 -2.68 11.29 -19.85
C SER A 40 -3.79 10.34 -19.39
N PRO A 41 -4.22 10.40 -18.11
CA PRO A 41 -5.35 9.62 -17.60
C PRO A 41 -6.65 9.82 -18.42
N VAL A 42 -6.84 11.03 -18.95
CA VAL A 42 -7.99 11.40 -19.79
C VAL A 42 -7.97 10.66 -21.13
N ALA A 43 -6.79 10.55 -21.77
CA ALA A 43 -6.63 9.81 -23.02
C ALA A 43 -6.70 8.29 -22.82
N LEU A 44 -6.27 7.81 -21.64
CA LEU A 44 -6.29 6.39 -21.29
C LEU A 44 -7.70 5.86 -21.05
N ALA A 45 -8.58 6.64 -20.41
CA ALA A 45 -9.89 6.16 -19.96
C ALA A 45 -10.80 5.57 -21.07
N PRO A 46 -10.93 6.19 -22.26
CA PRO A 46 -11.69 5.60 -23.37
C PRO A 46 -11.09 4.29 -23.89
N LEU A 47 -9.78 4.09 -23.73
CA LEU A 47 -9.11 2.89 -24.20
C LEU A 47 -9.37 1.67 -23.31
N LEU A 48 -9.86 1.89 -22.09
CA LEU A 48 -10.24 0.80 -21.20
C LEU A 48 -11.56 0.15 -21.61
N GLU A 49 -12.31 0.72 -22.55
CA GLU A 49 -13.62 0.23 -22.98
C GLU A 49 -13.59 -1.20 -23.58
N PRO A 50 -14.73 -1.93 -23.59
CA PRO A 50 -14.78 -3.34 -24.02
C PRO A 50 -14.25 -3.59 -25.42
N LYS A 51 -14.46 -2.63 -26.34
CA LYS A 51 -13.98 -2.71 -27.73
C LYS A 51 -12.46 -2.74 -27.86
N LEU A 52 -11.74 -2.38 -26.80
CA LEU A 52 -10.30 -2.25 -26.75
C LEU A 52 -9.65 -3.14 -25.69
N HIS A 53 -10.42 -3.99 -25.00
CA HIS A 53 -9.88 -5.07 -24.18
C HIS A 53 -8.82 -5.93 -24.90
N PRO A 54 -8.98 -6.29 -26.21
CA PRO A 54 -7.96 -7.08 -26.91
C PRO A 54 -6.56 -6.44 -26.92
N PHE A 55 -6.47 -5.11 -26.91
CA PHE A 55 -5.18 -4.42 -26.81
C PHE A 55 -4.52 -4.66 -25.46
N TRP A 56 -5.27 -4.51 -24.37
CA TRP A 56 -4.77 -4.75 -23.02
C TRP A 56 -4.47 -6.23 -22.77
N ASP A 57 -5.30 -7.13 -23.28
CA ASP A 57 -5.08 -8.57 -23.22
C ASP A 57 -3.79 -8.95 -23.98
N ALA A 58 -3.53 -8.33 -25.13
CA ALA A 58 -2.29 -8.55 -25.88
C ALA A 58 -1.06 -8.00 -25.14
N LEU A 59 -1.14 -6.80 -24.53
CA LEU A 59 -0.07 -6.27 -23.69
C LEU A 59 0.19 -7.17 -22.48
N MET A 60 -0.86 -7.60 -21.78
CA MET A 60 -0.72 -8.47 -20.61
C MET A 60 -0.11 -9.83 -21.00
N ARG A 61 -0.57 -10.44 -22.11
CA ARG A 61 0.06 -11.64 -22.68
C ARG A 61 1.53 -11.42 -22.99
N PHE A 62 1.88 -10.31 -23.63
CA PHE A 62 3.28 -9.99 -23.93
C PHE A 62 4.13 -9.88 -22.67
N VAL A 63 3.70 -9.14 -21.64
CA VAL A 63 4.52 -8.95 -20.42
C VAL A 63 4.53 -10.15 -19.48
N ALA A 64 3.47 -10.98 -19.50
CA ALA A 64 3.37 -12.19 -18.68
C ALA A 64 4.06 -13.41 -19.28
N ALA A 65 4.47 -13.35 -20.56
CA ALA A 65 5.03 -14.50 -21.25
C ALA A 65 6.37 -14.94 -20.61
N ASP A 66 6.65 -16.24 -20.68
CA ASP A 66 7.93 -16.81 -20.23
C ASP A 66 9.05 -16.42 -21.20
N TRP A 67 9.74 -15.34 -20.87
CA TRP A 67 10.77 -14.78 -21.72
C TRP A 67 12.16 -15.28 -21.30
N THR A 68 12.63 -16.36 -21.92
CA THR A 68 14.04 -16.75 -21.82
C THR A 68 14.95 -15.75 -22.53
N PRO A 69 16.26 -15.67 -22.24
CA PRO A 69 17.20 -14.81 -22.97
C PRO A 69 17.15 -15.03 -24.49
N ARG A 70 17.01 -16.28 -24.93
CA ARG A 70 16.84 -16.64 -26.34
C ARG A 70 15.58 -16.01 -26.94
N ARG A 71 14.42 -16.20 -26.31
CA ARG A 71 13.14 -15.66 -26.80
C ARG A 71 13.16 -14.12 -26.86
N GLN A 72 13.80 -13.46 -25.90
CA GLN A 72 13.97 -12.00 -25.92
C GLN A 72 14.77 -11.54 -27.14
N ASN A 73 15.89 -12.21 -27.43
CA ASN A 73 16.73 -11.87 -28.58
C ASN A 73 15.99 -12.11 -29.91
N GLU A 74 15.24 -13.20 -30.02
CA GLU A 74 14.39 -13.48 -31.17
C GLU A 74 13.32 -12.40 -31.35
N ALA A 75 12.59 -12.03 -30.29
CA ALA A 75 11.59 -10.97 -30.33
C ALA A 75 12.21 -9.60 -30.66
N ALA A 76 13.37 -9.27 -30.09
CA ALA A 76 14.12 -8.06 -30.40
C ALA A 76 14.46 -7.94 -31.88
N HIS A 77 14.94 -9.04 -32.48
CA HIS A 77 15.25 -9.12 -33.90
C HIS A 77 14.00 -8.92 -34.77
N LEU A 78 12.88 -9.55 -34.41
CA LEU A 78 11.61 -9.39 -35.11
C LEU A 78 11.07 -7.96 -35.04
N LEU A 79 11.12 -7.33 -33.86
CA LEU A 79 10.76 -5.93 -33.67
C LEU A 79 11.63 -4.99 -34.52
N ALA A 80 12.93 -5.25 -34.62
CA ALA A 80 13.84 -4.48 -35.47
C ALA A 80 13.52 -4.65 -36.96
N ILE A 81 13.13 -5.85 -37.41
CA ILE A 81 12.65 -6.07 -38.79
C ILE A 81 11.34 -5.31 -39.02
N ALA A 82 10.36 -5.43 -38.12
CA ALA A 82 9.08 -4.76 -38.22
C ALA A 82 9.22 -3.23 -38.27
N ALA A 83 10.14 -2.68 -37.46
CA ALA A 83 10.46 -1.26 -37.50
C ALA A 83 11.03 -0.81 -38.85
N ARG A 84 11.97 -1.58 -39.44
CA ARG A 84 12.56 -1.28 -40.75
C ARG A 84 11.55 -1.36 -41.89
N LYS A 85 10.62 -2.32 -41.84
CA LYS A 85 9.55 -2.53 -42.84
C LYS A 85 8.35 -1.59 -42.68
N CYS A 86 8.30 -0.77 -41.62
CA CYS A 86 7.16 0.09 -41.37
C CYS A 86 7.07 1.25 -42.37
N HIS A 87 6.03 1.25 -43.21
CA HIS A 87 5.77 2.33 -44.17
C HIS A 87 5.48 3.69 -43.52
N ARG A 88 4.96 3.72 -42.29
CA ARG A 88 4.70 4.97 -41.55
C ARG A 88 5.98 5.62 -41.02
N CYS A 89 7.01 4.82 -40.80
CA CYS A 89 8.30 5.25 -40.22
C CYS A 89 9.45 5.16 -41.23
N SER A 90 9.15 4.95 -42.51
CA SER A 90 10.16 4.76 -43.57
C SER A 90 10.96 6.03 -43.88
N SER A 91 10.44 7.21 -43.57
CA SER A 91 11.18 8.46 -43.76
C SER A 91 12.36 8.56 -42.79
N SER A 92 13.55 8.87 -43.31
CA SER A 92 14.80 9.01 -42.54
C SER A 92 14.65 9.94 -41.34
N ARG A 93 13.87 11.01 -41.49
CA ARG A 93 13.57 11.99 -40.43
C ARG A 93 12.79 11.39 -39.27
N SER A 94 11.92 10.42 -39.53
CA SER A 94 11.18 9.71 -38.48
C SER A 94 12.13 8.81 -37.68
N ARG A 95 12.99 8.03 -38.35
CA ARG A 95 13.95 7.12 -37.71
C ARG A 95 14.87 7.83 -36.73
N ALA A 96 15.50 8.93 -37.14
CA ALA A 96 16.37 9.71 -36.26
C ALA A 96 15.63 10.28 -35.04
N LYS A 97 14.35 10.64 -35.18
CA LYS A 97 13.52 11.12 -34.06
C LYS A 97 13.17 9.98 -33.09
N ILE A 98 13.04 8.75 -33.60
CA ILE A 98 12.74 7.56 -32.80
C ILE A 98 13.97 7.11 -32.03
N GLU A 99 15.13 7.05 -32.67
CA GLU A 99 16.40 6.69 -32.02
C GLU A 99 16.70 7.64 -30.86
N ARG A 100 16.49 8.96 -31.05
CA ARG A 100 16.61 9.94 -29.96
C ARG A 100 15.58 9.78 -28.84
N ARG A 101 14.48 9.08 -29.07
CA ARG A 101 13.38 8.90 -28.11
C ARG A 101 13.46 7.59 -27.34
N MET A 102 14.43 6.73 -27.64
CA MET A 102 14.74 5.53 -26.85
C MET A 102 16.18 5.60 -26.36
N PRO A 103 16.51 6.54 -25.44
CA PRO A 103 17.91 6.80 -25.09
C PRO A 103 18.57 5.64 -24.34
N ASP A 104 17.78 4.74 -23.73
CA ASP A 104 18.28 3.81 -22.72
C ASP A 104 17.98 2.33 -23.00
N ALA A 105 17.35 2.02 -24.13
CA ALA A 105 17.05 0.62 -24.50
C ALA A 105 18.05 0.14 -25.55
N ASP A 106 19.16 -0.45 -25.09
CA ASP A 106 20.14 -1.14 -25.96
C ASP A 106 19.49 -2.26 -26.80
N ASN A 107 18.30 -2.71 -26.39
CA ASN A 107 17.54 -3.78 -27.01
C ASN A 107 16.08 -3.34 -27.32
N PRO A 108 15.60 -3.48 -28.58
CA PRO A 108 14.21 -3.20 -28.95
C PRO A 108 13.15 -3.90 -28.10
N PHE A 109 13.42 -5.12 -27.64
CA PHE A 109 12.54 -5.87 -26.74
C PHE A 109 12.36 -5.14 -25.41
N ASP A 110 13.45 -4.67 -24.80
CA ASP A 110 13.41 -4.01 -23.50
C ASP A 110 12.57 -2.73 -23.56
N GLY A 111 12.67 -1.96 -24.64
CA GLY A 111 11.84 -0.78 -24.87
C GLY A 111 10.34 -1.11 -24.96
N VAL A 112 9.95 -2.12 -25.76
CA VAL A 112 8.55 -2.58 -25.84
C VAL A 112 8.05 -3.08 -24.49
N PHE A 113 8.85 -3.91 -23.81
CA PHE A 113 8.49 -4.51 -22.53
C PHE A 113 8.27 -3.45 -21.45
N GLN A 114 9.17 -2.47 -21.34
CA GLN A 114 9.03 -1.36 -20.40
C GLN A 114 7.75 -0.55 -20.63
N PHE A 115 7.48 -0.16 -21.89
CA PHE A 115 6.27 0.59 -22.22
C PHE A 115 4.99 -0.22 -21.98
N ALA A 116 5.00 -1.52 -22.33
CA ALA A 116 3.87 -2.40 -22.09
C ALA A 116 3.57 -2.51 -20.58
N CYS A 117 4.59 -2.79 -19.75
CA CYS A 117 4.45 -2.86 -18.29
C CYS A 117 3.91 -1.55 -17.71
N ALA A 118 4.48 -0.40 -18.12
CA ALA A 118 4.05 0.90 -17.64
C ALA A 118 2.58 1.20 -17.98
N LYS A 119 2.13 0.84 -19.19
CA LYS A 119 0.74 1.09 -19.61
C LYS A 119 -0.26 0.14 -18.99
N VAL A 120 0.10 -1.14 -18.81
CA VAL A 120 -0.75 -2.06 -18.03
C VAL A 120 -0.86 -1.59 -16.59
N SER A 121 0.25 -1.20 -15.96
CA SER A 121 0.24 -0.62 -14.60
C SER A 121 -0.66 0.62 -14.52
N ALA A 122 -0.55 1.56 -15.47
CA ALA A 122 -1.40 2.75 -15.53
C ALA A 122 -2.89 2.41 -15.73
N ALA A 123 -3.20 1.38 -16.52
CA ALA A 123 -4.58 0.89 -16.69
C ALA A 123 -5.15 0.35 -15.37
N LEU A 124 -4.36 -0.38 -14.59
CA LEU A 124 -4.76 -0.92 -13.28
C LEU A 124 -4.90 0.16 -12.20
N CYS A 125 -3.99 1.14 -12.18
CA CYS A 125 -3.99 2.24 -11.22
C CYS A 125 -4.98 3.35 -11.55
N ASN A 126 -5.71 3.26 -12.67
CA ASN A 126 -6.71 4.27 -13.03
C ASN A 126 -7.73 4.41 -11.89
N SER A 127 -8.01 5.65 -11.46
CA SER A 127 -8.90 5.93 -10.32
C SER A 127 -10.29 5.29 -10.47
N ALA A 128 -10.76 5.08 -11.70
CA ALA A 128 -12.01 4.41 -11.96
C ALA A 128 -12.02 2.90 -11.65
N ASN A 129 -10.83 2.30 -11.57
CA ASN A 129 -10.56 0.90 -11.27
C ASN A 129 -10.12 0.68 -9.81
N ARG A 130 -9.72 1.74 -9.07
CA ARG A 130 -9.07 1.69 -7.74
C ARG A 130 -9.80 0.88 -6.65
N TYR A 131 -11.07 0.51 -6.83
CA TYR A 131 -11.87 -0.21 -5.83
C TYR A 131 -12.73 -1.35 -6.38
N LYS A 132 -12.46 -1.82 -7.59
CA LYS A 132 -13.36 -2.76 -8.27
C LYS A 132 -12.61 -4.05 -8.57
N GLY A 133 -13.10 -5.16 -8.03
CA GLY A 133 -12.66 -6.50 -8.43
C GLY A 133 -13.12 -6.84 -9.85
N PHE A 134 -13.09 -8.12 -10.21
CA PHE A 134 -13.66 -8.59 -11.47
C PHE A 134 -15.20 -8.49 -11.43
N GLY A 135 -15.87 -8.19 -12.56
CA GLY A 135 -17.33 -8.06 -12.56
C GLY A 135 -17.96 -7.81 -13.93
N GLU A 136 -19.18 -8.32 -14.13
CA GLU A 136 -19.89 -8.37 -15.43
C GLU A 136 -20.34 -7.00 -15.96
N HIS A 137 -20.59 -6.04 -15.07
CA HIS A 137 -21.04 -4.70 -15.48
C HIS A 137 -19.90 -3.75 -15.80
N HIS A 138 -18.66 -4.24 -15.79
CA HIS A 138 -17.50 -3.39 -15.97
C HIS A 138 -17.22 -3.25 -17.46
N ARG A 139 -17.54 -2.06 -17.98
CA ARG A 139 -17.10 -1.62 -19.30
C ARG A 139 -15.60 -1.31 -19.33
N ARG A 140 -14.80 -1.85 -18.42
CA ARG A 140 -13.39 -1.48 -18.26
C ARG A 140 -12.52 -2.70 -18.03
N TRP A 141 -11.39 -2.72 -18.70
CA TRP A 141 -10.36 -3.73 -18.51
C TRP A 141 -9.71 -3.60 -17.12
N PRO A 142 -9.44 -4.71 -16.40
CA PRO A 142 -9.80 -6.10 -16.71
C PRO A 142 -11.22 -6.45 -16.23
N VAL A 143 -11.93 -7.29 -16.99
CA VAL A 143 -13.25 -7.84 -16.59
C VAL A 143 -13.19 -9.25 -16.04
N ARG A 144 -12.14 -10.01 -16.37
CA ARG A 144 -11.95 -11.40 -15.94
C ARG A 144 -10.52 -11.64 -15.48
N LYS A 145 -10.37 -12.66 -14.63
CA LYS A 145 -9.07 -13.08 -14.08
C LYS A 145 -8.08 -13.47 -15.18
N GLU A 146 -8.55 -14.13 -16.23
CA GLU A 146 -7.71 -14.65 -17.33
C GLU A 146 -7.07 -13.50 -18.13
N GLN A 147 -7.66 -12.31 -18.10
CA GLN A 147 -7.08 -11.13 -18.76
C GLN A 147 -5.86 -10.59 -18.01
N LEU A 148 -5.83 -10.73 -16.68
CA LEU A 148 -4.66 -10.39 -15.86
C LEU A 148 -3.64 -11.50 -15.79
N PHE A 149 -4.10 -12.75 -15.88
CA PHE A 149 -3.26 -13.93 -15.71
C PHE A 149 -3.41 -14.88 -16.92
N PRO A 150 -2.99 -14.44 -18.11
CA PRO A 150 -3.25 -15.18 -19.36
C PRO A 150 -2.55 -16.55 -19.41
N TYR A 151 -1.51 -16.76 -18.62
CA TYR A 151 -0.81 -18.06 -18.47
C TYR A 151 -1.09 -18.73 -17.12
N GLY A 152 -2.12 -18.28 -16.42
CA GLY A 152 -2.36 -18.62 -15.02
C GLY A 152 -1.61 -17.71 -14.05
N PRO A 153 -2.10 -17.56 -12.80
CA PRO A 153 -1.52 -16.62 -11.84
C PRO A 153 -0.05 -16.86 -11.53
N GLU A 154 0.32 -18.11 -11.30
CA GLU A 154 1.67 -18.48 -10.89
C GLU A 154 2.71 -18.15 -11.96
N ALA A 155 2.50 -18.65 -13.20
CA ALA A 155 3.40 -18.36 -14.32
C ALA A 155 3.50 -16.85 -14.61
N THR A 156 2.36 -16.13 -14.54
CA THR A 156 2.33 -14.69 -14.80
C THR A 156 3.12 -13.89 -13.75
N VAL A 157 2.85 -14.13 -12.46
CA VAL A 157 3.52 -13.40 -11.36
C VAL A 157 5.00 -13.78 -11.30
N SER A 158 5.33 -15.07 -11.38
CA SER A 158 6.73 -15.53 -11.37
C SER A 158 7.51 -14.94 -12.55
N SER A 159 6.97 -14.95 -13.78
CA SER A 159 7.61 -14.32 -14.94
C SER A 159 7.91 -12.84 -14.72
N LEU A 160 6.95 -12.07 -14.17
CA LEU A 160 7.18 -10.66 -13.84
C LEU A 160 8.25 -10.48 -12.75
N VAL A 161 8.24 -11.31 -11.71
CA VAL A 161 9.25 -11.31 -10.64
C VAL A 161 10.65 -11.64 -11.17
N GLU A 162 10.79 -12.48 -12.20
CA GLU A 162 12.10 -12.71 -12.81
C GLU A 162 12.68 -11.44 -13.47
N ARG A 163 11.82 -10.45 -13.75
CA ARG A 163 12.14 -9.25 -14.53
C ARG A 163 12.28 -7.97 -13.75
N ILE A 164 11.85 -7.95 -12.49
CA ILE A 164 11.89 -6.74 -11.65
C ILE A 164 13.31 -6.16 -11.50
N ASN A 165 14.36 -6.99 -11.58
CA ASN A 165 15.75 -6.52 -11.48
C ASN A 165 16.21 -5.72 -12.69
N LYS A 166 15.73 -6.06 -13.89
CA LYS A 166 16.15 -5.43 -15.15
C LYS A 166 15.20 -4.32 -15.59
N HIS A 167 13.95 -4.35 -15.15
CA HIS A 167 12.89 -3.49 -15.67
C HIS A 167 12.09 -2.81 -14.55
N PRO A 168 12.37 -1.53 -14.22
CA PRO A 168 11.61 -0.80 -13.21
C PRO A 168 10.09 -0.77 -13.44
N PRO A 169 9.57 -0.66 -14.69
CA PRO A 169 8.13 -0.77 -14.93
C PRO A 169 7.52 -2.12 -14.53
N ALA A 170 8.30 -3.21 -14.53
CA ALA A 170 7.81 -4.51 -14.04
C ALA A 170 7.60 -4.49 -12.51
N GLN A 171 8.43 -3.76 -11.76
CA GLN A 171 8.23 -3.55 -10.32
C GLN A 171 6.87 -2.89 -10.05
N ARG A 172 6.59 -1.79 -10.77
CA ARG A 172 5.31 -1.07 -10.68
C ARG A 172 4.12 -1.93 -11.10
N LEU A 173 4.26 -2.70 -12.19
CA LEU A 173 3.20 -3.60 -12.64
C LEU A 173 2.91 -4.70 -11.60
N THR A 174 3.94 -5.33 -11.03
CA THR A 174 3.77 -6.33 -9.97
C THR A 174 3.06 -5.73 -8.75
N GLY A 175 3.44 -4.51 -8.32
CA GLY A 175 2.74 -3.79 -7.25
C GLY A 175 1.30 -3.44 -7.62
N SER A 176 1.04 -3.08 -8.88
CA SER A 176 -0.31 -2.77 -9.38
C SER A 176 -1.20 -4.02 -9.41
N LEU A 177 -0.67 -5.18 -9.81
CA LEU A 177 -1.38 -6.46 -9.76
C LEU A 177 -1.70 -6.86 -8.32
N LEU A 178 -0.75 -6.64 -7.41
CA LEU A 178 -0.94 -6.90 -5.99
C LEU A 178 -2.04 -6.01 -5.39
N ASN A 179 -2.00 -4.71 -5.67
CA ASN A 179 -3.05 -3.78 -5.26
C ASN A 179 -4.39 -4.11 -5.93
N PHE A 180 -4.39 -4.59 -7.18
CA PHE A 180 -5.60 -4.94 -7.89
C PHE A 180 -6.24 -6.23 -7.36
N HIS A 181 -5.47 -7.29 -7.10
CA HIS A 181 -6.00 -8.59 -6.67
C HIS A 181 -5.07 -9.34 -5.70
N ARG A 182 -4.87 -8.77 -4.52
CA ARG A 182 -3.98 -9.30 -3.47
C ARG A 182 -4.16 -10.79 -3.16
N PRO A 183 -5.40 -11.33 -3.00
CA PRO A 183 -5.56 -12.74 -2.61
C PRO A 183 -4.97 -13.76 -3.60
N ILE A 184 -4.76 -13.36 -4.86
CA ILE A 184 -4.12 -14.22 -5.87
C ILE A 184 -2.61 -13.96 -5.91
N VAL A 185 -2.20 -12.69 -5.92
CA VAL A 185 -0.81 -12.30 -6.20
C VAL A 185 0.09 -12.48 -4.97
N PHE A 186 -0.40 -12.12 -3.78
CA PHE A 186 0.40 -12.14 -2.56
C PHE A 186 0.94 -13.54 -2.21
N PRO A 187 0.14 -14.62 -2.20
CA PRO A 187 0.66 -15.96 -1.89
C PRO A 187 1.79 -16.41 -2.83
N ILE A 188 1.69 -16.05 -4.13
CA ILE A 188 2.70 -16.40 -5.13
C ILE A 188 3.97 -15.58 -4.93
N LEU A 189 3.85 -14.29 -4.61
CA LEU A 189 5.00 -13.45 -4.24
C LEU A 189 5.71 -13.94 -2.98
N MET A 190 4.96 -14.51 -2.02
CA MET A 190 5.51 -15.05 -0.77
C MET A 190 6.16 -16.42 -0.92
N GLN A 191 6.06 -17.09 -2.07
CA GLN A 191 6.85 -18.28 -2.37
C GLN A 191 8.34 -17.93 -2.23
N GLU A 192 9.13 -18.82 -1.64
CA GLU A 192 10.52 -18.53 -1.24
C GLU A 192 11.38 -17.97 -2.39
N GLY A 193 11.33 -18.60 -3.57
CA GLY A 193 12.08 -18.13 -4.75
C GLY A 193 11.68 -16.74 -5.23
N ASN A 194 10.37 -16.43 -5.22
CA ASN A 194 9.87 -15.11 -5.62
C ASN A 194 10.18 -14.05 -4.56
N ARG A 195 9.95 -14.36 -3.28
CA ARG A 195 10.24 -13.46 -2.16
C ARG A 195 11.71 -13.07 -2.14
N THR A 196 12.63 -14.03 -2.26
CA THR A 196 14.08 -13.78 -2.28
C THR A 196 14.49 -12.91 -3.47
N ARG A 197 13.89 -13.12 -4.65
CA ARG A 197 14.15 -12.26 -5.82
C ARG A 197 13.67 -10.83 -5.58
N VAL A 198 12.49 -10.64 -4.99
CA VAL A 198 11.94 -9.32 -4.65
C VAL A 198 12.78 -8.62 -3.59
N THR A 199 13.17 -9.30 -2.50
CA THR A 199 14.01 -8.71 -1.46
C THR A 199 15.39 -8.33 -2.01
N THR A 200 16.01 -9.21 -2.79
CA THR A 200 17.30 -8.93 -3.48
C THR A 200 17.18 -7.75 -4.45
N CYS A 201 16.06 -7.64 -5.17
CA CYS A 201 15.78 -6.51 -6.04
C CYS A 201 15.76 -5.19 -5.27
N ILE A 202 14.99 -5.15 -4.18
CA ILE A 202 14.83 -3.97 -3.33
C ILE A 202 16.18 -3.57 -2.72
N THR A 203 16.88 -4.51 -2.07
CA THR A 203 18.17 -4.21 -1.43
C THR A 203 19.22 -3.77 -2.44
N GLY A 204 19.29 -4.41 -3.61
CA GLY A 204 20.21 -4.04 -4.68
C GLY A 204 19.96 -2.64 -5.23
N HIS A 205 18.70 -2.26 -5.48
CA HIS A 205 18.36 -0.90 -5.96
C HIS A 205 18.67 0.16 -4.90
N LEU A 206 18.32 -0.10 -3.64
CA LEU A 206 18.60 0.85 -2.55
C LEU A 206 20.11 1.03 -2.34
N ALA A 207 20.89 -0.06 -2.35
CA ALA A 207 22.34 0.02 -2.23
C ALA A 207 23.01 0.77 -3.41
N SER A 208 22.51 0.56 -4.63
CA SER A 208 22.95 1.30 -5.82
C SER A 208 22.61 2.79 -5.70
N CYS A 209 21.40 3.13 -5.25
CA CYS A 209 20.97 4.50 -4.99
C CYS A 209 21.84 5.16 -3.91
N THR A 210 22.07 4.50 -2.78
CA THR A 210 22.96 4.98 -1.71
C THR A 210 24.35 5.29 -2.25
N SER A 211 24.94 4.39 -3.03
CA SER A 211 26.26 4.60 -3.65
C SER A 211 26.27 5.81 -4.60
N ALA A 212 25.23 5.95 -5.42
CA ALA A 212 25.09 7.07 -6.36
C ALA A 212 24.93 8.41 -5.63
N VAL A 213 24.12 8.47 -4.57
CA VAL A 213 23.96 9.66 -3.73
C VAL A 213 25.28 10.03 -3.06
N LYS A 214 25.99 9.07 -2.46
CA LYS A 214 27.30 9.32 -1.84
C LYS A 214 28.30 9.89 -2.84
N ALA A 215 28.38 9.31 -4.03
CA ALA A 215 29.26 9.80 -5.10
C ALA A 215 28.89 11.22 -5.55
N ALA A 216 27.59 11.49 -5.74
CA ALA A 216 27.11 12.80 -6.14
C ALA A 216 27.33 13.87 -5.06
N GLN A 217 27.11 13.53 -3.78
CA GLN A 217 27.37 14.43 -2.65
C GLN A 217 28.86 14.72 -2.49
N ALA A 218 29.73 13.72 -2.69
CA ALA A 218 31.18 13.90 -2.65
C ALA A 218 31.71 14.82 -3.76
N ALA A 219 30.98 14.92 -4.88
CA ALA A 219 31.31 15.82 -5.98
C ALA A 219 30.85 17.28 -5.76
N LEU A 220 30.09 17.57 -4.69
CA LEU A 220 29.64 18.93 -4.38
C LEU A 220 30.77 19.75 -3.76
N PRO A 221 30.87 21.06 -4.10
CA PRO A 221 31.77 22.00 -3.39
C PRO A 221 31.48 22.02 -1.89
N GLN A 222 32.53 22.09 -1.07
CA GLN A 222 32.40 22.08 0.40
C GLN A 222 32.60 23.50 0.98
N PRO A 223 31.75 23.93 1.94
CA PRO A 223 30.58 23.23 2.48
C PRO A 223 29.35 23.31 1.55
N ALA A 224 28.67 22.17 1.32
CA ALA A 224 27.42 22.15 0.58
C ALA A 224 26.23 22.50 1.49
N VAL A 225 25.32 23.37 1.01
CA VAL A 225 24.06 23.70 1.70
C VAL A 225 23.14 22.47 1.73
N ASP A 226 22.42 22.25 2.82
CA ASP A 226 21.55 21.08 3.01
C ASP A 226 20.51 20.91 1.89
N ASP A 227 19.90 22.01 1.41
CA ASP A 227 18.96 22.00 0.29
C ASP A 227 19.54 21.36 -0.99
N VAL A 228 20.84 21.58 -1.25
CA VAL A 228 21.53 20.99 -2.42
C VAL A 228 21.74 19.49 -2.22
N ARG A 229 22.10 19.08 -1.00
CA ARG A 229 22.28 17.67 -0.65
C ARG A 229 20.96 16.90 -0.72
N ASP A 230 19.87 17.52 -0.28
CA ASP A 230 18.52 16.95 -0.34
C ASP A 230 18.00 16.88 -1.78
N ALA A 231 18.28 17.88 -2.61
CA ALA A 231 17.96 17.82 -4.04
C ALA A 231 18.68 16.67 -4.75
N VAL A 232 19.96 16.43 -4.41
CA VAL A 232 20.74 15.28 -4.92
C VAL A 232 20.13 13.96 -4.44
N LEU A 233 19.81 13.86 -3.14
CA LEU A 233 19.16 12.67 -2.58
C LEU A 233 17.83 12.38 -3.29
N ARG A 234 16.93 13.37 -3.39
CA ARG A 234 15.64 13.22 -4.08
C ARG A 234 15.78 12.74 -5.53
N LYS A 235 16.71 13.35 -6.29
CA LYS A 235 16.97 12.95 -7.68
C LYS A 235 17.34 11.47 -7.83
N HIS A 236 18.16 10.95 -6.93
CA HIS A 236 18.56 9.54 -7.00
C HIS A 236 17.48 8.61 -6.44
N VAL A 237 16.77 9.02 -5.38
CA VAL A 237 15.64 8.27 -4.82
C VAL A 237 14.49 8.14 -5.83
N GLU A 238 14.33 9.08 -6.77
CA GLU A 238 13.42 8.95 -7.92
C GLU A 238 13.66 7.70 -8.76
N SER A 239 14.90 7.21 -8.86
CA SER A 239 15.19 5.95 -9.52
C SER A 239 14.69 4.72 -8.76
N CYS A 240 14.45 4.84 -7.45
CA CYS A 240 13.90 3.78 -6.60
C CYS A 240 12.37 3.75 -6.53
N ASP A 241 11.67 4.64 -7.24
CA ASP A 241 10.21 4.77 -7.14
C ASP A 241 9.47 3.45 -7.42
N GLY A 242 9.94 2.64 -8.38
CA GLY A 242 9.37 1.34 -8.68
C GLY A 242 9.49 0.33 -7.54
N VAL A 243 10.67 0.19 -6.93
CA VAL A 243 10.90 -0.73 -5.80
C VAL A 243 10.18 -0.28 -4.54
N LEU A 244 10.14 1.03 -4.28
CA LEU A 244 9.41 1.60 -3.13
C LEU A 244 7.91 1.41 -3.29
N SER A 245 7.36 1.64 -4.49
CA SER A 245 5.94 1.39 -4.78
C SER A 245 5.57 -0.08 -4.62
N LEU A 246 6.42 -1.00 -5.08
CA LEU A 246 6.22 -2.44 -4.90
C LEU A 246 6.25 -2.81 -3.42
N LEU A 247 7.20 -2.29 -2.65
CA LEU A 247 7.28 -2.56 -1.22
C LEU A 247 6.05 -2.05 -0.47
N VAL A 248 5.59 -0.82 -0.75
CA VAL A 248 4.36 -0.27 -0.17
C VAL A 248 3.16 -1.14 -0.52
N ALA A 249 3.04 -1.60 -1.77
CA ALA A 249 1.97 -2.53 -2.15
C ALA A 249 2.04 -3.85 -1.34
N ILE A 250 3.24 -4.36 -1.07
CA ILE A 250 3.46 -5.57 -0.27
C ILE A 250 3.10 -5.35 1.20
N THR A 251 3.48 -4.23 1.80
CA THR A 251 3.42 -4.05 3.26
C THR A 251 2.17 -3.31 3.71
N ALA A 252 1.61 -2.45 2.87
CA ALA A 252 0.51 -1.55 3.21
C ALA A 252 -0.52 -1.38 2.07
N GLY A 253 -0.48 -2.23 1.05
CA GLY A 253 -1.42 -2.19 -0.06
C GLY A 253 -2.86 -2.60 0.33
N PRO A 254 -3.85 -2.37 -0.55
CA PRO A 254 -5.22 -2.81 -0.35
C PRO A 254 -5.32 -4.29 0.02
N ASP A 255 -6.19 -4.61 0.97
CA ASP A 255 -6.37 -5.95 1.55
C ASP A 255 -5.16 -6.52 2.31
N SER A 256 -4.15 -5.71 2.67
CA SER A 256 -3.03 -6.18 3.50
C SER A 256 -3.48 -6.63 4.88
N LEU A 257 -3.00 -7.78 5.33
CA LEU A 257 -3.23 -8.30 6.67
C LEU A 257 -2.08 -7.90 7.60
N ALA A 258 -2.34 -7.88 8.92
CA ALA A 258 -1.34 -7.51 9.92
C ALA A 258 -0.06 -8.38 9.88
N GLY A 259 -0.17 -9.63 9.43
CA GLY A 259 0.96 -10.57 9.32
C GLY A 259 1.76 -10.45 8.01
N ASP A 260 1.25 -9.76 6.99
CA ASP A 260 1.85 -9.76 5.65
C ASP A 260 3.24 -9.14 5.65
N ARG A 261 3.44 -8.08 6.44
CA ARG A 261 4.75 -7.42 6.62
C ARG A 261 5.79 -8.38 7.18
N ALA A 262 5.47 -9.01 8.31
CA ALA A 262 6.36 -9.97 8.97
C ALA A 262 6.64 -11.20 8.09
N GLN A 263 5.65 -11.65 7.32
CA GLN A 263 5.83 -12.75 6.37
C GLN A 263 6.80 -12.39 5.24
N PHE A 264 6.72 -11.16 4.73
CA PHE A 264 7.62 -10.68 3.68
C PHE A 264 9.04 -10.48 4.21
N TYR A 265 9.20 -9.88 5.39
CA TYR A 265 10.52 -9.60 5.97
C TYR A 265 11.26 -10.86 6.44
N ARG A 266 10.54 -11.94 6.70
CA ARG A 266 11.09 -13.19 7.26
C ARG A 266 12.38 -13.62 6.54
N ASN A 267 13.45 -13.79 7.32
CA ASN A 267 14.80 -14.20 6.91
C ASN A 267 15.55 -13.17 6.04
N ASN A 268 15.04 -11.94 5.91
CA ASN A 268 15.62 -10.86 5.13
C ASN A 268 15.70 -9.55 5.94
N GLU A 269 15.37 -9.58 7.23
CA GLU A 269 15.22 -8.40 8.10
C GLU A 269 16.50 -7.57 8.12
N ALA A 270 17.66 -8.20 8.37
CA ALA A 270 18.95 -7.53 8.45
C ALA A 270 19.41 -6.93 7.11
N ALA A 271 19.19 -7.64 6.00
CA ALA A 271 19.57 -7.17 4.67
C ALA A 271 18.71 -5.97 4.23
N LEU A 272 17.40 -6.04 4.46
CA LEU A 272 16.48 -4.94 4.21
C LEU A 272 16.80 -3.75 5.12
N PHE A 273 17.03 -3.99 6.41
CA PHE A 273 17.38 -2.94 7.36
C PHE A 273 18.64 -2.20 6.93
N ARG A 274 19.74 -2.93 6.61
CA ARG A 274 20.99 -2.32 6.14
C ARG A 274 20.75 -1.40 4.94
N ALA A 275 20.06 -1.90 3.92
CA ALA A 275 19.82 -1.16 2.69
C ALA A 275 19.00 0.13 2.92
N PHE A 276 17.95 0.07 3.75
CA PHE A 276 17.16 1.24 4.11
C PHE A 276 17.90 2.20 5.05
N HIS A 277 18.58 1.66 6.07
CA HIS A 277 19.35 2.43 7.04
C HIS A 277 20.45 3.25 6.34
N ASP A 278 21.20 2.63 5.43
CA ASP A 278 22.26 3.29 4.70
C ASP A 278 21.75 4.46 3.85
N LEU A 279 20.56 4.32 3.25
CA LEU A 279 19.94 5.38 2.45
C LEU A 279 19.33 6.48 3.33
N ALA A 280 18.58 6.10 4.37
CA ALA A 280 17.91 7.02 5.29
C ALA A 280 18.92 7.86 6.11
N SER A 281 20.13 7.35 6.32
CA SER A 281 21.19 8.07 7.03
C SER A 281 21.88 9.17 6.20
N LEU A 282 21.60 9.29 4.89
CA LEU A 282 22.24 10.28 4.02
C LEU A 282 21.64 11.69 4.10
N GLY A 283 20.45 11.84 4.69
CA GLY A 283 19.77 13.12 4.81
C GLY A 283 18.34 12.98 5.33
N THR A 284 17.69 14.12 5.56
CA THR A 284 16.29 14.16 5.97
C THR A 284 15.38 14.17 4.76
N ILE A 285 14.71 13.06 4.50
CA ILE A 285 13.58 13.04 3.57
C ILE A 285 12.37 13.62 4.33
N HIS A 286 11.90 14.79 3.91
CA HIS A 286 10.77 15.45 4.55
C HIS A 286 9.50 14.60 4.41
N GLU A 287 8.59 14.69 5.39
CA GLU A 287 7.32 13.94 5.40
C GLU A 287 6.42 14.22 4.17
N ARG A 288 6.60 15.37 3.50
CA ARG A 288 5.88 15.74 2.27
C ARG A 288 6.33 14.93 1.05
N ASP A 289 7.50 14.29 1.12
CA ASP A 289 7.98 13.51 0.00
C ASP A 289 7.24 12.17 -0.03
N LYS A 290 6.87 11.76 -1.24
CA LYS A 290 6.38 10.42 -1.61
C LYS A 290 7.31 9.26 -1.18
N TYR A 291 8.39 9.58 -0.47
CA TYR A 291 9.47 8.73 -0.02
C TYR A 291 9.57 8.58 1.50
N SER A 292 8.56 9.03 2.27
CA SER A 292 8.49 8.79 3.72
C SER A 292 8.66 7.31 4.11
N ALA A 293 8.31 6.40 3.19
CA ALA A 293 8.63 4.98 3.24
C ALA A 293 10.11 4.68 3.60
N ILE A 294 11.06 5.49 3.14
CA ILE A 294 12.50 5.31 3.40
C ILE A 294 12.82 5.47 4.89
N SER A 295 12.09 6.31 5.63
CA SER A 295 12.27 6.46 7.08
C SER A 295 11.40 5.46 7.86
N HIS A 296 10.21 5.14 7.35
CA HIS A 296 9.27 4.25 8.02
C HIS A 296 9.75 2.79 8.06
N PHE A 297 10.14 2.22 6.91
CA PHE A 297 10.54 0.82 6.84
C PHE A 297 11.76 0.43 7.70
N PRO A 298 12.87 1.17 7.73
CA PRO A 298 13.98 0.82 8.61
C PRO A 298 13.61 0.94 10.09
N THR A 299 12.66 1.82 10.46
CA THR A 299 12.16 1.93 11.83
C THR A 299 11.43 0.65 12.25
N GLU A 300 10.55 0.14 11.39
CA GLU A 300 9.85 -1.13 11.63
C GLU A 300 10.84 -2.31 11.67
N LEU A 301 11.76 -2.37 10.70
CA LEU A 301 12.75 -3.44 10.61
C LEU A 301 13.68 -3.44 11.83
N TRP A 302 14.08 -2.26 12.33
CA TRP A 302 14.90 -2.13 13.54
C TRP A 302 14.24 -2.83 14.75
N ALA A 303 12.92 -2.67 14.91
CA ALA A 303 12.16 -3.32 15.97
C ALA A 303 12.17 -4.85 15.86
N LEU A 304 12.35 -5.40 14.66
CA LEU A 304 12.44 -6.84 14.39
C LEU A 304 13.86 -7.42 14.55
N LEU A 305 14.89 -6.59 14.55
CA LEU A 305 16.28 -7.04 14.72
C LEU A 305 16.58 -7.48 16.15
N SER A 306 17.44 -8.49 16.30
CA SER A 306 18.02 -8.86 17.59
C SER A 306 19.02 -7.79 18.08
N GLU A 307 19.31 -7.78 19.39
CA GLU A 307 20.30 -6.86 19.94
C GLU A 307 21.68 -7.02 19.28
N ALA A 308 22.11 -8.27 19.01
CA ALA A 308 23.37 -8.54 18.33
C ALA A 308 23.41 -7.94 16.91
N GLN A 309 22.31 -8.03 16.14
CA GLN A 309 22.21 -7.41 14.82
C GLN A 309 22.23 -5.88 14.93
N ARG A 310 21.49 -5.30 15.88
CA ARG A 310 21.51 -3.84 16.12
C ARG A 310 22.91 -3.33 16.46
N LEU A 311 23.67 -4.08 17.25
CA LEU A 311 25.07 -3.77 17.57
C LEU A 311 25.98 -3.89 16.33
N GLU A 312 25.79 -4.90 15.48
CA GLU A 312 26.53 -5.05 14.21
C GLU A 312 26.35 -3.82 13.31
N PHE A 313 25.15 -3.24 13.28
CA PHE A 313 24.84 -2.03 12.52
C PHE A 313 25.23 -0.71 13.22
N GLY A 314 25.80 -0.76 14.42
CA GLY A 314 26.11 0.45 15.20
C GLY A 314 24.86 1.23 15.66
N CYS A 315 23.69 0.59 15.66
CA CYS A 315 22.39 1.21 15.93
C CYS A 315 21.74 0.59 17.17
N ARG A 316 22.46 0.63 18.31
CA ARG A 316 21.92 0.13 19.59
C ARG A 316 20.64 0.85 19.98
N ASP A 317 20.62 2.17 19.78
CA ASP A 317 19.46 3.02 19.99
C ASP A 317 18.71 3.28 18.68
N LEU A 318 17.48 3.77 18.81
CA LEU A 318 16.64 4.11 17.66
C LEU A 318 17.31 5.21 16.80
N PRO A 319 17.54 4.99 15.49
CA PRO A 319 18.22 5.96 14.62
C PRO A 319 17.51 7.32 14.56
N ALA A 320 18.26 8.39 14.28
CA ALA A 320 17.72 9.75 14.27
C ALA A 320 16.56 9.94 13.28
N TYR A 321 16.65 9.36 12.08
CA TYR A 321 15.58 9.43 11.07
C TYR A 321 14.28 8.76 11.53
N ALA A 322 14.36 7.82 12.49
CA ALA A 322 13.22 7.09 13.02
C ALA A 322 12.47 7.89 14.10
N ARG A 323 13.09 8.94 14.68
CA ARG A 323 12.45 9.81 15.68
C ARG A 323 11.36 10.70 15.09
N ASN A 324 11.40 10.93 13.78
CA ASN A 324 10.41 11.73 13.05
C ASN A 324 9.29 10.87 12.44
N VAL A 325 9.34 9.55 12.59
CA VAL A 325 8.21 8.70 12.19
C VAL A 325 7.17 8.84 13.29
N GLU A 326 6.02 9.45 12.97
CA GLU A 326 4.89 9.75 13.88
C GLU A 326 4.94 8.87 15.13
N THR A 327 5.58 9.40 16.16
CA THR A 327 5.83 8.62 17.36
C THR A 327 4.49 8.42 18.07
N GLY A 328 4.43 7.43 18.97
CA GLY A 328 3.28 7.31 19.87
C GLY A 328 3.01 8.62 20.63
N GLU A 329 4.06 9.43 20.88
CA GLU A 329 3.96 10.74 21.53
C GLU A 329 3.36 11.80 20.60
N ASP A 330 3.78 11.88 19.34
CA ASP A 330 3.22 12.84 18.37
C ASP A 330 1.72 12.60 18.16
N LEU A 331 1.34 11.34 18.02
CA LEU A 331 -0.06 10.96 17.93
C LEU A 331 -0.80 11.34 19.23
N GLN A 332 -0.20 11.17 20.40
CA GLN A 332 -0.80 11.58 21.68
C GLN A 332 -0.93 13.11 21.84
N GLN A 333 -0.06 13.91 21.23
CA GLN A 333 -0.08 15.36 21.37
C GLN A 333 -1.00 16.04 20.34
N ASN A 334 -1.11 15.47 19.13
CA ASN A 334 -1.91 16.05 18.05
C ASN A 334 -3.11 15.16 17.67
N PRO A 335 -4.34 15.50 18.11
CA PRO A 335 -5.52 14.69 17.88
C PRO A 335 -5.86 14.50 16.40
N TYR A 336 -5.62 15.52 15.56
CA TYR A 336 -5.94 15.45 14.14
C TYR A 336 -4.91 14.64 13.36
N ARG A 337 -3.62 14.66 13.78
CA ARG A 337 -2.59 13.79 13.22
C ARG A 337 -2.90 12.33 13.55
N ALA A 338 -3.27 12.04 14.80
CA ALA A 338 -3.77 10.73 15.20
C ALA A 338 -5.00 10.28 14.41
N LEU A 339 -5.98 11.17 14.21
CA LEU A 339 -7.17 10.87 13.40
C LEU A 339 -6.78 10.43 11.99
N ARG A 340 -5.94 11.22 11.31
CA ARG A 340 -5.49 10.92 9.95
C ARG A 340 -4.75 9.59 9.89
N TYR A 341 -3.81 9.37 10.81
CA TYR A 341 -3.06 8.12 10.91
C TYR A 341 -4.03 6.93 11.00
N TYR A 342 -4.93 6.93 11.99
CA TYR A 342 -5.86 5.82 12.21
C TYR A 342 -6.86 5.62 11.06
N LEU A 343 -7.33 6.69 10.41
CA LEU A 343 -8.19 6.57 9.23
C LEU A 343 -7.43 6.06 8.00
N SER A 344 -6.14 6.39 7.86
CA SER A 344 -5.30 5.93 6.75
C SER A 344 -4.87 4.46 6.89
N ILE A 345 -4.71 3.95 8.12
CA ILE A 345 -4.32 2.56 8.37
C ILE A 345 -5.51 1.61 8.48
N ARG A 346 -6.74 2.11 8.77
CA ARG A 346 -7.96 1.31 8.67
C ARG A 346 -8.01 0.92 7.20
N PRO A 347 -7.61 -0.29 6.82
CA PRO A 347 -6.97 -0.46 5.53
C PRO A 347 -7.95 -0.11 4.42
N GLU A 348 -7.43 0.13 3.21
CA GLU A 348 -8.23 0.02 1.99
C GLU A 348 -8.70 -1.44 1.80
N THR A 349 -9.17 -2.12 2.86
CA THR A 349 -9.78 -3.42 2.80
C THR A 349 -11.00 -3.28 1.90
N ARG A 350 -10.98 -4.06 0.84
CA ARG A 350 -12.10 -4.17 -0.07
C ARG A 350 -13.03 -5.29 0.41
N ASP A 351 -13.21 -5.36 1.71
CA ASP A 351 -14.12 -6.26 2.39
C ASP A 351 -15.42 -5.55 2.77
N CYS A 352 -16.37 -6.35 3.21
CA CYS A 352 -17.64 -5.86 3.72
C CYS A 352 -17.42 -5.32 5.13
N SER A 353 -17.78 -4.06 5.38
CA SER A 353 -17.58 -3.42 6.68
C SER A 353 -18.49 -3.95 7.80
N ALA A 354 -19.38 -4.91 7.50
CA ALA A 354 -20.32 -5.44 8.48
C ALA A 354 -19.63 -6.39 9.48
N PRO A 355 -19.90 -6.27 10.79
CA PRO A 355 -19.32 -7.14 11.80
C PRO A 355 -19.55 -8.63 11.48
N GLY A 356 -18.48 -9.43 11.53
CA GLY A 356 -18.50 -10.87 11.25
C GLY A 356 -18.65 -11.25 9.76
N CYS A 357 -18.72 -10.30 8.84
CA CYS A 357 -18.77 -10.58 7.41
C CYS A 357 -17.37 -10.56 6.82
N ALA A 358 -16.80 -11.73 6.53
CA ALA A 358 -15.47 -11.86 5.90
C ALA A 358 -15.50 -11.74 4.37
N LYS A 359 -16.62 -11.32 3.78
CA LYS A 359 -16.77 -11.28 2.32
C LYS A 359 -15.89 -10.19 1.71
N THR A 360 -15.18 -10.55 0.65
CA THR A 360 -14.31 -9.63 -0.11
C THR A 360 -14.88 -9.38 -1.50
N VAL A 361 -14.49 -8.26 -2.14
CA VAL A 361 -14.83 -7.99 -3.55
C VAL A 361 -14.26 -9.05 -4.51
N HIS A 362 -13.36 -9.92 -4.04
CA HIS A 362 -12.71 -10.96 -4.83
C HIS A 362 -13.41 -12.33 -4.73
N GLU A 363 -14.47 -12.46 -3.92
CA GLU A 363 -15.17 -13.75 -3.78
C GLU A 363 -15.88 -14.20 -5.08
N PRO A 364 -15.80 -15.49 -5.45
CA PRO A 364 -16.55 -16.03 -6.57
C PRO A 364 -18.06 -15.76 -6.43
N GLY A 365 -18.67 -15.24 -7.50
CA GLY A 365 -20.10 -14.92 -7.51
C GLY A 365 -20.46 -13.50 -7.06
N MET A 366 -19.50 -12.72 -6.54
CA MET A 366 -19.68 -11.28 -6.39
C MET A 366 -19.64 -10.60 -7.75
N ARG A 367 -20.82 -10.35 -8.33
CA ARG A 367 -20.96 -9.70 -9.65
C ARG A 367 -20.88 -8.18 -9.62
N HIS A 368 -20.96 -7.59 -8.43
CA HIS A 368 -21.04 -6.15 -8.24
C HIS A 368 -20.05 -5.69 -7.17
N ALA A 369 -19.47 -4.49 -7.38
CA ALA A 369 -18.76 -3.79 -6.34
C ALA A 369 -19.69 -3.59 -5.12
N PHE A 370 -19.11 -3.66 -3.93
CA PHE A 370 -19.87 -3.45 -2.69
C PHE A 370 -20.52 -2.07 -2.68
N ALA A 371 -21.76 -2.03 -2.19
CA ALA A 371 -22.50 -0.79 -2.08
C ALA A 371 -21.87 0.07 -0.99
N LYS A 372 -21.33 1.22 -1.36
CA LYS A 372 -20.84 2.21 -0.39
C LYS A 372 -22.01 2.86 0.34
N CYS A 373 -21.81 3.26 1.60
CA CYS A 373 -22.79 4.08 2.30
C CYS A 373 -23.06 5.37 1.51
N ALA A 374 -24.34 5.69 1.28
CA ALA A 374 -24.73 6.85 0.48
C ALA A 374 -24.31 8.20 1.08
N LYS A 375 -24.18 8.28 2.42
CA LYS A 375 -23.83 9.51 3.15
C LYS A 375 -22.32 9.71 3.25
N CYS A 376 -21.61 8.86 3.99
CA CYS A 376 -20.17 9.03 4.22
C CYS A 376 -19.29 8.51 3.08
N ARG A 377 -19.76 7.54 2.27
CA ARG A 377 -19.01 6.87 1.19
C ARG A 377 -17.70 6.17 1.62
N VAL A 378 -17.45 6.04 2.92
CA VAL A 378 -16.24 5.42 3.49
C VAL A 378 -16.40 3.91 3.58
N VAL A 379 -17.46 3.44 4.23
CA VAL A 379 -17.76 2.01 4.40
C VAL A 379 -18.53 1.45 3.22
N GLN A 380 -18.42 0.13 3.04
CA GLN A 380 -19.06 -0.59 1.95
C GLN A 380 -19.60 -1.95 2.41
N TYR A 381 -20.66 -2.40 1.74
CA TYR A 381 -21.38 -3.60 2.14
C TYR A 381 -21.69 -4.49 0.96
N CYS A 382 -21.58 -5.80 1.17
CA CYS A 382 -21.97 -6.77 0.15
C CYS A 382 -23.50 -6.92 0.03
N SER A 383 -24.28 -6.44 0.99
CA SER A 383 -25.74 -6.53 0.99
C SER A 383 -26.39 -5.47 1.90
N ARG A 384 -27.70 -5.22 1.69
CA ARG A 384 -28.50 -4.38 2.59
C ARG A 384 -28.60 -4.95 4.01
N ALA A 385 -28.58 -6.28 4.16
CA ALA A 385 -28.61 -6.92 5.48
C ALA A 385 -27.33 -6.62 6.27
N CYS A 386 -26.17 -6.72 5.61
CA CYS A 386 -24.86 -6.35 6.17
C CYS A 386 -24.83 -4.86 6.57
N GLN A 387 -25.36 -3.97 5.72
CA GLN A 387 -25.46 -2.55 6.06
C GLN A 387 -26.32 -2.33 7.31
N LYS A 388 -27.48 -2.98 7.42
CA LYS A 388 -28.34 -2.87 8.61
C LYS A 388 -27.65 -3.41 9.87
N ALA A 389 -26.93 -4.52 9.75
CA ALA A 389 -26.19 -5.12 10.87
C ALA A 389 -25.10 -4.17 11.39
N ASP A 390 -24.33 -3.54 10.51
CA ASP A 390 -23.33 -2.53 10.89
C ASP A 390 -23.95 -1.23 11.43
N TRP A 391 -25.12 -0.84 10.89
CA TRP A 391 -25.82 0.38 11.28
C TRP A 391 -26.19 0.42 12.76
N THR A 392 -26.51 -0.74 13.35
CA THR A 392 -26.86 -0.89 14.76
C THR A 392 -25.87 -1.76 15.54
N GLY A 393 -24.79 -2.21 14.90
CA GLY A 393 -23.86 -3.19 15.45
C GLY A 393 -22.98 -2.63 16.56
N LEU A 394 -22.76 -3.42 17.60
CA LEU A 394 -21.81 -3.11 18.67
C LEU A 394 -20.37 -3.45 18.24
N PRO A 395 -19.33 -2.83 18.84
CA PRO A 395 -19.38 -1.90 19.98
C PRO A 395 -19.70 -0.46 19.60
N LEU A 396 -19.43 -0.03 18.37
CA LEU A 396 -19.70 1.33 17.90
C LEU A 396 -20.46 1.30 16.57
N PRO A 397 -21.80 1.46 16.60
CA PRO A 397 -22.64 1.40 15.41
C PRO A 397 -22.24 2.42 14.34
N HIS A 398 -22.24 2.04 13.06
CA HIS A 398 -21.87 2.96 11.99
C HIS A 398 -22.71 4.25 11.98
N LYS A 399 -23.99 4.19 12.38
CA LYS A 399 -24.85 5.39 12.49
C LYS A 399 -24.24 6.50 13.35
N GLU A 400 -23.41 6.16 14.34
CA GLU A 400 -22.81 7.13 15.28
C GLU A 400 -21.58 7.83 14.71
N VAL A 401 -20.94 7.23 13.71
CA VAL A 401 -19.74 7.77 13.05
C VAL A 401 -20.00 8.23 11.62
N CYS A 402 -21.11 7.82 11.01
CA CYS A 402 -21.45 8.16 9.63
C CYS A 402 -21.46 9.67 9.40
N ASP A 403 -22.05 10.40 10.34
CA ASP A 403 -22.18 11.86 10.28
C ASP A 403 -20.84 12.55 10.50
N ALA A 404 -20.00 12.02 11.39
CA ALA A 404 -18.65 12.51 11.62
C ALA A 404 -17.75 12.32 10.39
N LEU A 405 -17.79 11.12 9.77
CA LEU A 405 -17.05 10.83 8.54
C LEU A 405 -17.52 11.71 7.38
N HIS A 406 -18.84 11.88 7.24
CA HIS A 406 -19.40 12.73 6.19
C HIS A 406 -18.94 14.18 6.34
N GLU A 407 -19.11 14.77 7.52
CA GLU A 407 -18.67 16.13 7.84
C GLU A 407 -17.17 16.30 7.55
N LEU A 408 -16.32 15.42 8.08
CA LEU A 408 -14.88 15.45 7.84
C LEU A 408 -14.54 15.45 6.35
N SER A 409 -15.21 14.59 5.56
CA SER A 409 -14.97 14.48 4.12
C SER A 409 -15.37 15.73 3.30
N THR A 410 -16.08 16.69 3.90
CA THR A 410 -16.46 17.93 3.20
C THR A 410 -15.33 18.95 3.10
N PHE A 411 -14.34 18.87 4.00
CA PHE A 411 -13.23 19.83 4.07
C PHE A 411 -11.84 19.17 4.15
N ALA A 412 -11.75 17.89 4.50
CA ALA A 412 -10.50 17.16 4.57
C ALA A 412 -10.56 15.82 3.83
N THR A 413 -9.45 15.43 3.20
CA THR A 413 -9.25 14.10 2.65
C THR A 413 -8.16 13.39 3.43
N TRP A 414 -8.41 12.15 3.83
CA TRP A 414 -7.39 11.30 4.46
C TRP A 414 -6.63 10.46 3.42
N ASP A 415 -6.87 10.69 2.12
CA ASP A 415 -6.01 10.15 1.05
C ASP A 415 -4.63 10.83 1.17
N THR A 416 -3.63 10.07 1.59
CA THR A 416 -2.27 10.55 1.84
C THR A 416 -1.61 11.17 0.61
N TRP A 417 -2.13 10.87 -0.59
CA TRP A 417 -1.68 11.41 -1.86
C TRP A 417 -2.29 12.78 -2.21
N GLN A 418 -3.39 13.17 -1.56
CA GLN A 418 -4.10 14.42 -1.85
C GLN A 418 -3.89 15.49 -0.77
N MET A 419 -3.63 15.07 0.47
CA MET A 419 -3.48 15.98 1.61
C MET A 419 -2.42 15.46 2.59
N THR A 420 -1.46 16.33 2.92
CA THR A 420 -0.42 16.05 3.92
C THR A 420 -0.99 15.98 5.33
N ALA A 421 -0.21 15.46 6.29
CA ALA A 421 -0.63 15.42 7.69
C ALA A 421 -0.88 16.83 8.25
N ASP A 422 -0.01 17.79 7.92
CA ASP A 422 -0.12 19.15 8.42
C ASP A 422 -1.29 19.90 7.79
N GLU A 423 -1.54 19.74 6.48
CA GLU A 423 -2.72 20.30 5.80
C GLU A 423 -4.01 19.73 6.39
N PHE A 424 -4.05 18.42 6.66
CA PHE A 424 -5.19 17.80 7.32
C PHE A 424 -5.42 18.36 8.73
N CYS A 425 -4.35 18.53 9.52
CA CYS A 425 -4.42 19.13 10.85
C CYS A 425 -4.89 20.58 10.80
N ALA A 426 -4.36 21.37 9.85
CA ALA A 426 -4.74 22.76 9.63
C ALA A 426 -6.22 22.85 9.23
N ALA A 427 -6.68 22.03 8.29
CA ALA A 427 -8.08 21.98 7.86
C ALA A 427 -9.02 21.60 9.02
N CYS A 428 -8.67 20.59 9.82
CA CYS A 428 -9.45 20.23 11.01
C CYS A 428 -9.48 21.35 12.06
N THR A 429 -8.37 22.07 12.23
CA THR A 429 -8.27 23.21 13.17
C THR A 429 -9.12 24.38 12.71
N GLU A 430 -9.03 24.74 11.42
CA GLU A 430 -9.81 25.83 10.81
C GLU A 430 -11.32 25.59 10.92
N HIS A 431 -11.75 24.34 10.76
CA HIS A 431 -13.16 23.95 10.88
C HIS A 431 -13.58 23.63 12.33
N ALA A 432 -12.70 23.84 13.31
CA ALA A 432 -12.92 23.50 14.71
C ALA A 432 -13.50 22.10 14.91
N TYR A 433 -12.95 21.11 14.20
CA TYR A 433 -13.52 19.76 14.13
C TYR A 433 -13.59 19.11 15.54
N PRO A 434 -14.76 18.70 16.04
CA PRO A 434 -14.90 18.36 17.46
C PRO A 434 -14.03 17.18 17.90
N LEU A 435 -13.22 17.37 18.97
CA LEU A 435 -12.36 16.30 19.52
C LEU A 435 -13.14 15.04 19.95
N GLY A 436 -14.40 15.20 20.40
CA GLY A 436 -15.25 14.05 20.71
C GLY A 436 -15.58 13.19 19.48
N ARG A 437 -15.63 13.78 18.28
CA ARG A 437 -15.74 13.04 17.02
C ARG A 437 -14.41 12.41 16.64
N VAL A 438 -13.29 13.08 16.89
CA VAL A 438 -11.94 12.52 16.70
C VAL A 438 -11.79 11.20 17.45
N ASP A 439 -12.05 11.19 18.76
CA ASP A 439 -11.93 9.98 19.59
C ASP A 439 -12.85 8.85 19.09
N LYS A 440 -14.10 9.18 18.73
CA LYS A 440 -15.05 8.20 18.18
C LYS A 440 -14.57 7.61 16.87
N LEU A 441 -14.03 8.42 15.97
CA LEU A 441 -13.52 7.96 14.68
C LEU A 441 -12.27 7.10 14.85
N ILE A 442 -11.37 7.42 15.79
CA ILE A 442 -10.19 6.59 16.10
C ILE A 442 -10.61 5.26 16.71
N TYR A 443 -11.52 5.28 17.68
CA TYR A 443 -12.07 4.05 18.28
C TYR A 443 -12.72 3.17 17.21
N TRP A 444 -13.54 3.77 16.35
CA TRP A 444 -14.15 3.09 15.21
C TRP A 444 -13.09 2.53 14.26
N ALA A 445 -12.13 3.35 13.81
CA ALA A 445 -11.05 3.01 12.87
C ALA A 445 -10.22 1.81 13.31
N THR A 446 -10.05 1.68 14.62
CA THR A 446 -9.23 0.62 15.23
C THR A 446 -10.04 -0.58 15.69
N GLY A 447 -11.34 -0.65 15.38
CA GLY A 447 -12.23 -1.73 15.82
C GLY A 447 -12.38 -1.79 17.34
N GLY A 448 -12.23 -0.66 18.02
CA GLY A 448 -12.30 -0.53 19.48
C GLY A 448 -10.98 -0.74 20.22
N ASN A 449 -9.87 -0.99 19.50
CA ASN A 449 -8.58 -1.28 20.13
C ASN A 449 -7.83 -0.04 20.64
N ARG A 450 -8.24 1.18 20.27
CA ARG A 450 -7.60 2.42 20.71
C ARG A 450 -8.63 3.42 21.24
N VAL A 451 -8.36 3.95 22.42
CA VAL A 451 -9.07 5.06 23.04
C VAL A 451 -8.04 6.14 23.34
N THR A 452 -8.21 7.33 22.78
CA THR A 452 -7.21 8.41 22.84
C THR A 452 -7.53 9.48 23.89
N GLY A 453 -8.81 9.70 24.21
CA GLY A 453 -9.23 10.58 25.31
C GLY A 453 -8.89 12.06 25.09
N TYR A 454 -8.84 12.52 23.83
CA TYR A 454 -8.57 13.91 23.50
C TYR A 454 -9.70 14.84 23.94
N SER A 455 -10.94 14.35 23.92
CA SER A 455 -12.07 15.05 24.53
C SER A 455 -12.22 14.66 26.00
N PRO A 456 -12.36 15.64 26.91
CA PRO A 456 -12.66 15.35 28.32
C PRO A 456 -13.95 14.53 28.51
N ALA A 457 -14.93 14.73 27.61
CA ALA A 457 -16.23 14.07 27.66
C ALA A 457 -16.23 12.65 27.08
N SER A 458 -15.21 12.28 26.30
CA SER A 458 -15.09 10.96 25.65
C SER A 458 -14.25 9.98 26.46
N ARG A 459 -13.66 10.40 27.60
CA ARG A 459 -13.04 9.47 28.53
C ARG A 459 -14.11 8.44 28.90
N PRO A 460 -13.97 7.16 28.50
CA PRO A 460 -14.87 6.15 29.01
C PRO A 460 -14.80 6.25 30.53
N PRO A 461 -15.93 6.09 31.25
CA PRO A 461 -15.87 5.87 32.68
C PRO A 461 -14.79 4.81 32.87
N ARG A 462 -13.72 5.13 33.64
CA ARG A 462 -12.55 4.24 33.80
C ARG A 462 -13.07 2.82 33.98
N VAL A 463 -12.42 1.80 33.42
CA VAL A 463 -12.90 0.42 33.57
C VAL A 463 -13.13 0.11 35.06
N THR A 464 -12.31 0.68 35.96
CA THR A 464 -12.47 0.66 37.43
C THR A 464 -13.72 1.36 38.02
N SER A 465 -14.40 2.21 37.28
CA SER A 465 -15.68 2.83 37.67
C SER A 465 -16.90 2.01 37.22
N VAL A 466 -16.78 1.21 36.16
CA VAL A 466 -17.79 0.23 35.72
C VAL A 466 -17.62 -1.08 36.48
N PHE A 467 -16.37 -1.48 36.67
CA PHE A 467 -15.96 -2.59 37.51
C PHE A 467 -15.42 -2.03 38.81
N LYS A 468 -16.29 -1.84 39.81
CA LYS A 468 -15.81 -1.71 41.19
C LYS A 468 -15.37 -3.11 41.63
N PRO A 469 -14.07 -3.45 41.63
CA PRO A 469 -13.63 -4.75 42.11
C PRO A 469 -14.15 -4.90 43.55
N LYS A 470 -14.94 -5.94 43.80
CA LYS A 470 -15.28 -6.31 45.17
C LYS A 470 -14.06 -7.01 45.74
N PHE A 471 -13.38 -6.33 46.65
CA PHE A 471 -12.37 -6.94 47.50
C PHE A 471 -13.09 -7.69 48.61
N THR A 472 -13.13 -9.00 48.50
CA THR A 472 -13.43 -9.87 49.64
C THR A 472 -12.10 -10.38 50.17
N PRO A 473 -11.66 -9.94 51.36
CA PRO A 473 -10.61 -10.63 52.09
C PRO A 473 -11.05 -12.08 52.23
N LYS A 474 -10.17 -13.03 51.86
CA LYS A 474 -10.37 -14.40 52.31
C LYS A 474 -9.94 -14.41 53.77
N ASP A 475 -10.93 -14.50 54.66
CA ASP A 475 -10.69 -14.85 56.05
C ASP A 475 -9.86 -16.14 56.06
N ASP A 476 -8.80 -16.15 56.89
CA ASP A 476 -7.82 -17.22 57.06
C ASP A 476 -6.62 -17.22 56.10
N ALA A 477 -5.75 -16.21 56.23
CA ALA A 477 -4.32 -16.40 55.97
C ALA A 477 -3.48 -15.46 56.84
N GLU A 478 -2.63 -16.07 57.67
CA GLU A 478 -1.52 -15.40 58.35
C GLU A 478 -0.69 -14.58 57.37
N ILE A 479 -0.15 -13.49 57.91
CA ILE A 479 0.52 -12.37 57.27
C ILE A 479 1.71 -12.85 56.43
N GLN A 480 1.47 -13.25 55.18
CA GLN A 480 2.45 -13.32 54.09
C GLN A 480 1.73 -13.37 52.72
N GLY A 481 1.30 -12.20 52.24
CA GLY A 481 0.72 -11.99 50.91
C GLY A 481 -0.81 -12.04 50.88
N ILE A 482 -1.44 -10.87 50.77
CA ILE A 482 -2.90 -10.76 50.61
C ILE A 482 -3.28 -11.30 49.23
N ARG A 483 -3.94 -12.46 49.17
CA ARG A 483 -4.60 -12.93 47.95
C ARG A 483 -5.95 -12.26 47.80
N CYS A 484 -6.02 -11.24 46.93
CA CYS A 484 -7.27 -10.61 46.54
C CYS A 484 -7.90 -11.38 45.36
N MET A 485 -9.15 -11.80 45.50
CA MET A 485 -9.95 -12.27 44.37
C MET A 485 -10.67 -11.08 43.77
N ILE A 486 -10.34 -10.73 42.52
CA ILE A 486 -11.02 -9.66 41.80
C ILE A 486 -12.16 -10.29 41.00
N SER A 487 -13.38 -10.14 41.51
CA SER A 487 -14.59 -10.53 40.77
C SER A 487 -15.08 -9.36 39.92
N PHE A 488 -15.27 -9.62 38.62
CA PHE A 488 -15.87 -8.68 37.70
C PHE A 488 -17.37 -8.98 37.61
N PRO A 489 -18.27 -8.10 38.08
CA PRO A 489 -19.69 -8.31 37.92
C PRO A 489 -20.07 -8.39 36.42
N PRO A 490 -21.17 -9.08 36.06
CA PRO A 490 -21.71 -9.03 34.72
C PRO A 490 -21.97 -7.56 34.33
N LEU A 491 -21.68 -7.23 33.08
CA LEU A 491 -21.86 -5.87 32.58
C LEU A 491 -23.34 -5.46 32.65
N PRO A 492 -23.66 -4.16 32.81
CA PRO A 492 -25.05 -3.70 32.93
C PRO A 492 -25.93 -4.06 31.73
N ASP A 493 -25.34 -4.30 30.57
CA ASP A 493 -25.97 -4.73 29.34
C ASP A 493 -26.11 -6.27 29.21
N GLY A 494 -25.69 -7.03 30.23
CA GLY A 494 -25.75 -8.49 30.29
C GLY A 494 -24.71 -9.20 29.42
N ARG A 495 -23.81 -8.48 28.73
CA ARG A 495 -22.79 -9.13 27.90
C ARG A 495 -21.67 -9.72 28.75
N ARG A 496 -21.06 -10.80 28.25
CA ARG A 496 -19.87 -11.40 28.88
C ARG A 496 -18.68 -10.45 28.71
N VAL A 497 -17.89 -10.33 29.78
CA VAL A 497 -16.60 -9.62 29.75
C VAL A 497 -15.66 -10.36 28.80
N THR A 498 -15.09 -9.64 27.85
CA THR A 498 -14.11 -10.23 26.92
C THR A 498 -12.74 -10.40 27.58
N GLU A 499 -11.91 -11.30 27.06
CA GLU A 499 -10.55 -11.51 27.57
C GLU A 499 -9.69 -10.23 27.49
N LEU A 500 -9.91 -9.39 26.46
CA LEU A 500 -9.23 -8.11 26.30
C LEU A 500 -9.63 -7.11 27.40
N GLU A 501 -10.92 -7.01 27.71
CA GLU A 501 -11.42 -6.17 28.80
C GLU A 501 -10.89 -6.62 30.16
N LEU A 502 -10.79 -7.94 30.38
CA LEU A 502 -10.13 -8.53 31.53
C LEU A 502 -8.65 -8.12 31.63
N LYS A 503 -7.89 -8.21 30.53
CA LYS A 503 -6.47 -7.80 30.49
C LYS A 503 -6.31 -6.30 30.76
N ILE A 504 -7.18 -5.46 30.22
CA ILE A 504 -7.19 -4.01 30.47
C ILE A 504 -7.49 -3.74 31.95
N ALA A 505 -8.54 -4.38 32.50
CA ALA A 505 -8.90 -4.22 33.90
C ALA A 505 -7.80 -4.70 34.86
N GLN A 506 -7.13 -5.81 34.54
CA GLN A 506 -5.97 -6.31 35.29
C GLN A 506 -4.81 -5.31 35.27
N LYS A 507 -4.50 -4.73 34.11
CA LYS A 507 -3.45 -3.72 33.98
C LYS A 507 -3.78 -2.46 34.79
N GLU A 508 -4.98 -1.92 34.65
CA GLU A 508 -5.40 -0.72 35.41
C GLU A 508 -5.42 -0.97 36.92
N THR A 509 -5.90 -2.15 37.34
CA THR A 509 -5.91 -2.52 38.78
C THR A 509 -4.49 -2.65 39.31
N ARG A 510 -3.56 -3.17 38.49
CA ARG A 510 -2.14 -3.26 38.85
C ARG A 510 -1.54 -1.88 39.08
N GLU A 511 -1.75 -0.94 38.17
CA GLU A 511 -1.23 0.43 38.31
C GLU A 511 -1.78 1.15 39.56
N ILE A 512 -3.06 0.91 39.92
CA ILE A 512 -3.65 1.48 41.15
C ILE A 512 -3.01 0.87 42.40
N LEU A 513 -2.81 -0.44 42.42
CA LEU A 513 -2.30 -1.14 43.60
C LEU A 513 -0.79 -0.97 43.76
N GLU A 514 -0.02 -0.84 42.68
CA GLU A 514 1.42 -0.51 42.73
C GLU A 514 1.67 0.82 43.48
N GLY A 515 0.73 1.79 43.38
CA GLY A 515 0.77 3.02 44.16
C GLY A 515 0.50 2.85 45.67
N THR A 516 0.04 1.68 46.11
CA THR A 516 -0.31 1.38 47.51
C THR A 516 0.74 0.54 48.26
N GLY A 517 1.77 0.04 47.56
CA GLY A 517 2.81 -0.83 48.14
C GLY A 517 2.33 -2.27 48.45
N ILE A 518 1.13 -2.65 48.00
CA ILE A 518 0.59 -4.00 48.18
C ILE A 518 1.12 -4.90 47.06
N VAL A 519 1.64 -6.08 47.43
CA VAL A 519 2.03 -7.14 46.47
C VAL A 519 0.81 -8.04 46.20
N PHE A 520 0.44 -8.20 44.93
CA PHE A 520 -0.73 -8.98 44.50
C PHE A 520 -0.39 -9.86 43.30
N SER A 521 -1.14 -10.95 43.14
CA SER A 521 -1.15 -11.81 41.95
C SER A 521 -2.57 -11.98 41.44
N PHE A 522 -2.74 -11.96 40.12
CA PHE A 522 -4.04 -12.24 39.49
C PHE A 522 -4.17 -13.75 39.30
N VAL A 523 -5.31 -14.30 39.70
CA VAL A 523 -5.70 -15.71 39.46
C VAL A 523 -6.80 -15.74 38.42
#